data_AF-A0AAD8YCN9-F1
#
_entry.id   AF-A0AAD8YCN9-F1
#
_cell.length_a   1.000
_cell.length_b   1.000
_cell.length_c   1.000
_cell.angle_alpha   90.00
_cell.angle_beta   90.00
_cell.angle_gamma   90.00
#
_symmetry.space_group_name_H-M   'P 1'
#
loop_
_entity.id
_entity.type
_entity.pdbx_description
1 polymer ?
#
loop_
_entity_poly.entity_id
_entity_poly.type
_entity_poly.pdbx_seq_one_letter_code
_entity_poly.pdbx_strand_id
1 'polypeptide(L)'
;MTKEADRADKARQMEEMGFSSESISATLGVAVDEELESDEENPLFEAFKEETAKTGFGQVVDDDIDMETVESHSQVDWDDEADEPVRSQHVYVDEVTCIGCTNCAMIAGSTFFMEGEHGRARVFQQWGDDDETIAVAIETCPVDCIHYIPFDELKRLEVERRKQNINFKARLVNQGEAGSSGYQAKYGGGAVFTDQQIISGNMGSRCNNCPSRGCKNCPMFGVGKNPDFIKKEEKRKERLAKAAMKRQMESQNKRAEL
;
A
#
# COMPACT_ATOMS: atom_id res chain seq x y z
N MET A 1 32.91 4.57 -39.65
CA MET A 1 31.72 4.74 -38.79
C MET A 1 32.07 5.65 -37.61
N THR A 2 32.48 6.91 -37.84
CA THR A 2 32.96 7.80 -36.74
C THR A 2 32.66 9.27 -36.96
N LYS A 3 32.66 9.77 -38.22
CA LYS A 3 32.48 11.21 -38.52
C LYS A 3 31.19 11.84 -38.02
N GLU A 4 30.12 11.07 -37.88
CA GLU A 4 28.80 11.57 -37.46
C GLU A 4 28.66 11.56 -35.94
N ALA A 5 29.14 10.51 -35.27
CA ALA A 5 29.27 10.48 -33.82
C ALA A 5 30.20 11.59 -33.30
N ASP A 6 31.34 11.80 -33.95
CA ASP A 6 32.29 12.88 -33.61
C ASP A 6 31.69 14.28 -33.80
N ARG A 7 30.69 14.41 -34.69
CA ARG A 7 29.99 15.66 -34.97
C ARG A 7 28.91 15.92 -33.91
N ALA A 8 28.16 14.88 -33.51
CA ALA A 8 27.19 14.98 -32.43
C ALA A 8 27.87 15.30 -31.08
N ASP A 9 29.02 14.67 -30.80
CA ASP A 9 29.76 14.91 -29.54
C ASP A 9 30.31 16.34 -29.46
N LYS A 10 30.70 16.93 -30.60
CA LYS A 10 31.08 18.34 -30.70
C LYS A 10 29.89 19.29 -30.60
N ALA A 11 28.71 18.90 -31.06
CA ALA A 11 27.50 19.69 -30.91
C ALA A 11 27.17 19.83 -29.41
N ARG A 12 27.18 18.71 -28.67
CA ARG A 12 26.99 18.70 -27.21
C ARG A 12 28.00 19.53 -26.45
N GLN A 13 29.29 19.47 -26.82
CA GLN A 13 30.30 20.34 -26.21
C GLN A 13 30.05 21.83 -26.48
N MET A 14 29.49 22.19 -27.65
CA MET A 14 29.13 23.58 -27.95
C MET A 14 27.86 24.01 -27.19
N GLU A 15 26.90 23.13 -26.95
CA GLU A 15 25.75 23.41 -26.08
C GLU A 15 26.20 23.65 -24.64
N GLU A 16 27.08 22.81 -24.09
CA GLU A 16 27.65 22.98 -22.74
C GLU A 16 28.44 24.29 -22.60
N MET A 17 29.05 24.76 -23.70
CA MET A 17 29.73 26.06 -23.76
C MET A 17 28.75 27.24 -23.98
N GLY A 18 27.45 26.99 -24.10
CA GLY A 18 26.39 27.99 -24.18
C GLY A 18 26.18 28.61 -25.56
N PHE A 19 26.56 27.91 -26.65
CA PHE A 19 26.24 28.35 -28.00
C PHE A 19 24.76 28.11 -28.33
N SER A 20 24.14 28.96 -29.15
CA SER A 20 22.72 28.81 -29.53
C SER A 20 22.52 27.64 -30.49
N SER A 21 21.38 26.95 -30.38
CA SER A 21 21.01 25.81 -31.24
C SER A 21 21.10 26.14 -32.74
N GLU A 22 20.68 27.33 -33.16
CA GLU A 22 20.80 27.82 -34.53
C GLU A 22 22.27 27.90 -35.01
N SER A 23 23.18 28.35 -34.12
CA SER A 23 24.60 28.49 -34.44
C SER A 23 25.32 27.15 -34.55
N ILE A 24 24.92 26.18 -33.72
CA ILE A 24 25.45 24.81 -33.73
C ILE A 24 24.95 24.07 -34.97
N SER A 25 23.67 24.23 -35.30
CA SER A 25 23.07 23.67 -36.52
C SER A 25 23.72 24.23 -37.78
N ALA A 26 23.95 25.55 -37.86
CA ALA A 26 24.61 26.16 -39.00
C ALA A 26 26.08 25.73 -39.17
N THR A 27 26.79 25.46 -38.08
CA THR A 27 28.23 25.13 -38.10
C THR A 27 28.51 23.65 -38.29
N LEU A 28 27.71 22.76 -37.67
CA LEU A 28 27.90 21.33 -37.72
C LEU A 28 26.92 20.62 -38.66
N GLY A 29 25.81 21.26 -39.04
CA GLY A 29 24.75 20.64 -39.83
C GLY A 29 23.99 19.56 -39.06
N VAL A 30 23.92 19.68 -37.73
CA VAL A 30 23.19 18.78 -36.83
C VAL A 30 22.00 19.54 -36.26
N ALA A 31 20.80 18.96 -36.38
CA ALA A 31 19.64 19.48 -35.68
C ALA A 31 19.80 19.20 -34.17
N VAL A 32 19.77 20.26 -33.37
CA VAL A 32 19.92 20.27 -31.90
C VAL A 32 18.72 20.98 -31.27
N ASP A 33 17.57 20.85 -31.92
CA ASP A 33 16.33 21.47 -31.46
C ASP A 33 15.68 20.54 -30.45
N GLU A 34 15.79 20.88 -29.16
CA GLU A 34 15.24 20.11 -28.05
C GLU A 34 13.71 20.28 -27.90
N GLU A 35 13.07 21.17 -28.67
CA GLU A 35 11.61 21.41 -28.59
C GLU A 35 10.78 20.14 -28.79
N LEU A 36 11.29 19.14 -29.52
CA LEU A 36 10.61 17.86 -29.75
C LEU A 36 10.91 16.79 -28.69
N GLU A 37 11.87 17.00 -27.79
CA GLU A 37 12.25 16.03 -26.75
C GLU A 37 11.42 16.17 -25.47
N SER A 38 10.75 17.31 -25.27
CA SER A 38 9.90 17.57 -24.09
C SER A 38 8.40 17.31 -24.30
N ASP A 39 7.97 17.02 -25.53
CA ASP A 39 6.55 16.91 -25.85
C ASP A 39 6.01 15.52 -25.50
N GLU A 40 5.52 15.38 -24.27
CA GLU A 40 4.77 14.21 -23.79
C GLU A 40 3.51 13.90 -24.64
N GLU A 41 3.05 14.86 -25.44
CA GLU A 41 1.86 14.74 -26.32
C GLU A 41 2.19 14.31 -27.76
N ASN A 42 3.43 13.90 -28.07
CA ASN A 42 3.78 13.46 -29.42
C ASN A 42 3.14 12.10 -29.75
N PRO A 43 2.24 12.01 -30.77
CA PRO A 43 1.54 10.77 -31.09
C PRO A 43 2.47 9.63 -31.56
N LEU A 44 3.68 9.95 -32.02
CA LEU A 44 4.71 8.94 -32.34
C LEU A 44 5.31 8.31 -31.07
N PHE A 45 5.47 9.10 -30.01
CA PHE A 45 5.99 8.64 -28.73
C PHE A 45 4.96 7.76 -28.01
N GLU A 46 3.68 8.11 -28.10
CA GLU A 46 2.57 7.32 -27.57
C GLU A 46 2.43 5.97 -28.29
N ALA A 47 2.50 5.95 -29.62
CA ALA A 47 2.50 4.71 -30.40
C ALA A 47 3.71 3.81 -30.08
N PHE A 48 4.88 4.42 -29.86
CA PHE A 48 6.09 3.70 -29.45
C PHE A 48 5.96 3.11 -28.03
N LYS A 49 5.38 3.83 -27.06
CA LYS A 49 5.04 3.30 -25.73
C LYS A 49 4.09 2.11 -25.85
N GLU A 50 3.06 2.20 -26.70
CA GLU A 50 2.07 1.13 -26.85
C GLU A 50 2.66 -0.15 -27.48
N GLU A 51 3.56 -0.03 -28.45
CA GLU A 51 4.28 -1.18 -29.03
C GLU A 51 5.33 -1.76 -28.09
N THR A 52 6.03 -0.94 -27.32
CA THR A 52 7.04 -1.41 -26.36
C THR A 52 6.43 -2.06 -25.13
N ALA A 53 5.26 -1.58 -24.67
CA ALA A 53 4.47 -2.24 -23.63
C ALA A 53 4.00 -3.64 -24.05
N LYS A 54 3.62 -3.83 -25.32
CA LYS A 54 3.21 -5.13 -25.88
C LYS A 54 4.37 -6.13 -26.01
N THR A 55 5.59 -5.64 -26.22
CA THR A 55 6.78 -6.48 -26.41
C THR A 55 7.58 -6.74 -25.13
N GLY A 56 7.25 -6.06 -24.03
CA GLY A 56 7.89 -6.23 -22.72
C GLY A 56 9.35 -5.78 -22.67
N PHE A 57 9.81 -5.00 -23.67
CA PHE A 57 11.21 -4.57 -23.81
C PHE A 57 11.37 -3.04 -23.73
N GLY A 58 10.41 -2.34 -23.12
CA GLY A 58 10.45 -0.91 -22.84
C GLY A 58 10.33 -0.60 -21.36
N GLN A 59 10.88 0.54 -20.94
CA GLN A 59 10.66 1.12 -19.63
C GLN A 59 9.15 1.27 -19.42
N VAL A 60 8.58 0.42 -18.57
CA VAL A 60 7.25 0.66 -18.02
C VAL A 60 7.41 2.00 -17.30
N VAL A 61 6.85 3.06 -17.87
CA VAL A 61 6.45 4.18 -17.03
C VAL A 61 5.38 3.57 -16.16
N ASP A 62 5.77 3.16 -14.95
CA ASP A 62 4.82 2.83 -13.91
C ASP A 62 3.86 4.02 -13.90
N ASP A 63 2.61 3.82 -14.33
CA ASP A 63 1.57 4.83 -14.15
C ASP A 63 1.68 5.22 -12.67
N ASP A 64 2.07 6.46 -12.36
CA ASP A 64 2.37 6.87 -10.99
C ASP A 64 1.14 6.56 -10.14
N ILE A 65 1.17 5.43 -9.43
CA ILE A 65 0.06 4.94 -8.62
C ILE A 65 -0.10 5.99 -7.53
N ASP A 66 -1.18 6.75 -7.58
CA ASP A 66 -1.48 7.75 -6.58
C ASP A 66 -1.73 7.05 -5.24
N MET A 67 -0.67 7.00 -4.43
CA MET A 67 -0.65 6.35 -3.12
C MET A 67 -1.76 6.90 -2.21
N GLU A 68 -2.19 8.16 -2.39
CA GLU A 68 -3.21 8.78 -1.55
C GLU A 68 -4.62 8.22 -1.79
N THR A 69 -4.93 7.83 -3.03
CA THR A 69 -6.25 7.33 -3.43
C THR A 69 -6.36 5.81 -3.47
N VAL A 70 -5.23 5.10 -3.49
CA VAL A 70 -5.22 3.63 -3.52
C VAL A 70 -5.66 3.05 -2.18
N GLU A 71 -6.71 2.24 -2.26
CA GLU A 71 -7.24 1.51 -1.10
C GLU A 71 -6.50 0.20 -0.94
N SER A 72 -5.91 -0.05 0.23
CA SER A 72 -5.02 -1.19 0.43
C SER A 72 -5.67 -2.56 0.20
N HIS A 73 -7.01 -2.66 0.24
CA HIS A 73 -7.73 -3.90 -0.03
C HIS A 73 -7.76 -4.29 -1.51
N SER A 74 -7.51 -3.35 -2.45
CA SER A 74 -7.40 -3.67 -3.88
C SER A 74 -6.01 -4.19 -4.25
N GLN A 75 -4.99 -3.85 -3.45
CA GLN A 75 -3.59 -4.27 -3.64
C GLN A 75 -3.25 -5.57 -2.89
N VAL A 76 -4.24 -6.47 -2.75
CA VAL A 76 -4.07 -7.77 -2.09
C VAL A 76 -3.88 -8.84 -3.14
N ASP A 77 -2.82 -9.64 -2.98
CA ASP A 77 -2.61 -10.84 -3.80
C ASP A 77 -3.80 -11.81 -3.67
N TRP A 78 -4.49 -12.04 -4.77
CA TRP A 78 -5.65 -12.93 -4.86
C TRP A 78 -5.26 -14.28 -5.44
N ASP A 79 -5.76 -15.36 -4.81
CA ASP A 79 -5.66 -16.71 -5.36
C ASP A 79 -6.93 -17.00 -6.17
N ASP A 80 -6.84 -16.90 -7.51
CA ASP A 80 -7.93 -17.17 -8.45
C ASP A 80 -8.49 -18.59 -8.31
N GLU A 81 -7.66 -19.54 -7.89
CA GLU A 81 -8.14 -20.88 -7.64
C GLU A 81 -8.98 -20.87 -6.38
N ALA A 82 -8.48 -20.41 -5.23
CA ALA A 82 -9.19 -20.51 -3.96
C ALA A 82 -10.36 -19.50 -3.79
N ASP A 83 -10.44 -18.47 -4.64
CA ASP A 83 -11.30 -17.28 -4.45
C ASP A 83 -11.10 -16.65 -3.06
N GLU A 84 -9.84 -16.59 -2.64
CA GLU A 84 -9.41 -16.09 -1.34
C GLU A 84 -8.09 -15.32 -1.47
N PRO A 85 -7.80 -14.38 -0.56
CA PRO A 85 -6.47 -13.77 -0.51
C PRO A 85 -5.40 -14.82 -0.19
N VAL A 86 -4.25 -14.71 -0.85
CA VAL A 86 -3.10 -15.61 -0.67
C VAL A 86 -2.72 -15.70 0.80
N ARG A 87 -2.68 -14.54 1.48
CA ARG A 87 -2.43 -14.40 2.91
C ARG A 87 -3.72 -14.15 3.69
N SER A 88 -3.82 -14.75 4.88
CA SER A 88 -4.98 -14.57 5.76
C SER A 88 -4.92 -13.31 6.63
N GLN A 89 -3.73 -12.74 6.81
CA GLN A 89 -3.48 -11.56 7.63
C GLN A 89 -3.09 -10.40 6.73
N HIS A 90 -3.66 -9.24 7.01
CA HIS A 90 -3.43 -7.98 6.31
C HIS A 90 -3.13 -6.90 7.34
N VAL A 91 -2.44 -5.85 6.91
CA VAL A 91 -2.03 -4.76 7.78
C VAL A 91 -2.94 -3.55 7.56
N TYR A 92 -3.32 -2.90 8.65
CA TYR A 92 -4.16 -1.70 8.63
C TYR A 92 -3.66 -0.68 9.65
N VAL A 93 -3.75 0.60 9.31
CA VAL A 93 -3.43 1.70 10.22
C VAL A 93 -4.72 2.43 10.61
N ASP A 94 -4.95 2.55 11.92
CA ASP A 94 -6.02 3.39 12.49
C ASP A 94 -5.62 4.87 12.43
N GLU A 95 -6.13 5.59 11.43
CA GLU A 95 -5.82 7.00 11.19
C GLU A 95 -6.31 7.94 12.31
N VAL A 96 -7.35 7.54 13.04
CA VAL A 96 -7.89 8.32 14.17
C VAL A 96 -6.91 8.29 15.35
N THR A 97 -6.27 7.14 15.58
CA THR A 97 -5.27 6.95 16.65
C THR A 97 -3.86 7.35 16.23
N CYS A 98 -3.55 7.26 14.94
CA CYS A 98 -2.24 7.57 14.42
C CYS A 98 -1.87 9.04 14.71
N ILE A 99 -0.72 9.26 15.34
CA ILE A 99 -0.20 10.62 15.59
C ILE A 99 0.73 11.13 14.47
N GLY A 100 0.97 10.30 13.46
CA GLY A 100 1.87 10.60 12.36
C GLY A 100 3.33 10.70 12.79
N CYS A 101 3.84 9.71 13.52
CA CYS A 101 5.25 9.67 13.97
C CYS A 101 6.25 9.29 12.86
N THR A 102 5.77 8.86 11.68
CA THR A 102 6.55 8.49 10.48
C THR A 102 7.46 7.26 10.59
N ASN A 103 7.59 6.65 11.77
CA ASN A 103 8.44 5.46 11.96
C ASN A 103 8.10 4.32 10.98
N CYS A 104 6.81 4.02 10.79
CA CYS A 104 6.38 2.95 9.90
C CYS A 104 6.77 3.19 8.44
N ALA A 105 6.62 4.42 7.94
CA ALA A 105 6.99 4.78 6.57
C ALA A 105 8.51 4.84 6.36
N MET A 106 9.29 5.10 7.42
CA MET A 106 10.76 5.05 7.35
C MET A 106 11.31 3.61 7.38
N ILE A 107 10.65 2.71 8.11
CA ILE A 107 11.09 1.32 8.27
C ILE A 107 10.62 0.45 7.10
N ALA A 108 9.35 0.60 6.71
CA ALA A 108 8.65 -0.23 5.73
C ALA A 108 7.98 0.66 4.67
N GLY A 109 8.81 1.34 3.88
CA GLY A 109 8.37 2.35 2.90
C GLY A 109 7.64 1.79 1.68
N SER A 110 7.75 0.47 1.43
CA SER A 110 7.00 -0.20 0.36
C SER A 110 5.61 -0.66 0.81
N THR A 111 5.31 -0.58 2.10
CA THR A 111 4.01 -0.96 2.67
C THR A 111 3.26 0.27 3.21
N PHE A 112 3.96 1.16 3.91
CA PHE A 112 3.38 2.32 4.57
C PHE A 112 3.86 3.62 3.93
N PHE A 113 2.94 4.58 3.82
CA PHE A 113 3.26 5.94 3.43
C PHE A 113 2.60 6.93 4.39
N MET A 114 3.01 8.20 4.29
CA MET A 114 2.40 9.29 5.04
C MET A 114 1.50 10.09 4.11
N GLU A 115 0.22 10.16 4.44
CA GLU A 115 -0.74 10.96 3.69
C GLU A 115 -0.56 12.46 4.00
N GLY A 116 -0.66 13.29 2.96
CA GLY A 116 -0.39 14.72 3.03
C GLY A 116 -1.46 15.55 3.76
N GLU A 117 -2.75 15.18 3.67
CA GLU A 117 -3.86 16.02 4.17
C GLU A 117 -3.89 16.13 5.71
N HIS A 118 -3.80 14.99 6.39
CA HIS A 118 -3.89 14.89 7.84
C HIS A 118 -2.54 14.54 8.48
N GLY A 119 -1.53 14.15 7.69
CA GLY A 119 -0.24 13.70 8.18
C GLY A 119 -0.36 12.39 8.95
N ARG A 120 -1.21 11.48 8.47
CA ARG A 120 -1.44 10.14 9.06
C ARG A 120 -0.75 9.08 8.22
N ALA A 121 -0.35 7.99 8.86
CA ALA A 121 0.21 6.86 8.14
C ALA A 121 -0.93 6.07 7.48
N ARG A 122 -0.70 5.56 6.28
CA ARG A 122 -1.60 4.69 5.54
C ARG A 122 -0.83 3.50 4.98
N VAL A 123 -1.55 2.41 4.76
CA VAL A 123 -1.05 1.27 3.98
C VAL A 123 -1.56 1.47 2.57
N PHE A 124 -0.68 1.45 1.57
CA PHE A 124 -1.09 1.52 0.16
C PHE A 124 -1.00 0.14 -0.49
N GLN A 125 0.07 -0.61 -0.18
CA GLN A 125 0.33 -1.94 -0.70
C GLN A 125 0.41 -2.95 0.44
N GLN A 126 -0.27 -4.08 0.29
CA GLN A 126 -0.23 -5.14 1.28
C GLN A 126 1.02 -5.99 1.04
N TRP A 127 1.85 -6.14 2.07
CA TRP A 127 3.07 -6.98 2.02
C TRP A 127 4.11 -6.53 0.97
N GLY A 128 4.29 -5.22 0.79
CA GLY A 128 5.35 -4.67 -0.06
C GLY A 128 6.76 -4.90 0.50
N ASP A 129 6.89 -4.92 1.84
CA ASP A 129 8.12 -5.25 2.56
C ASP A 129 8.07 -6.68 3.13
N ASP A 130 9.21 -7.18 3.60
CA ASP A 130 9.29 -8.47 4.27
C ASP A 130 8.54 -8.51 5.62
N ASP A 131 8.17 -9.71 6.06
CA ASP A 131 7.37 -9.93 7.29
C ASP A 131 8.06 -9.40 8.54
N GLU A 132 9.40 -9.43 8.58
CA GLU A 132 10.18 -8.95 9.73
C GLU A 132 10.19 -7.42 9.78
N THR A 133 10.41 -6.76 8.64
CA THR A 133 10.39 -5.31 8.50
C THR A 133 9.02 -4.73 8.85
N ILE A 134 7.93 -5.36 8.41
CA ILE A 134 6.56 -4.97 8.78
C ILE A 134 6.33 -5.17 10.28
N ALA A 135 6.79 -6.28 10.85
CA ALA A 135 6.66 -6.52 12.29
C ALA A 135 7.42 -5.45 13.12
N VAL A 136 8.62 -5.06 12.69
CA VAL A 136 9.39 -3.98 13.33
C VAL A 136 8.67 -2.64 13.20
N ALA A 137 8.07 -2.32 12.05
CA ALA A 137 7.27 -1.11 11.87
C ALA A 137 6.07 -1.06 12.81
N ILE A 138 5.44 -2.22 13.08
CA ILE A 138 4.33 -2.35 14.04
C ILE A 138 4.82 -2.14 15.48
N GLU A 139 5.89 -2.83 15.89
CA GLU A 139 6.43 -2.78 17.27
C GLU A 139 7.02 -1.42 17.65
N THR A 140 7.49 -0.65 16.67
CA THR A 140 8.07 0.69 16.88
C THR A 140 7.01 1.80 16.89
N CYS A 141 5.73 1.46 16.73
CA CYS A 141 4.64 2.42 16.75
C CYS A 141 4.38 2.91 18.20
N PRO A 142 4.58 4.19 18.53
CA PRO A 142 4.45 4.68 19.91
C PRO A 142 3.02 4.68 20.48
N VAL A 143 2.02 4.49 19.63
CA VAL A 143 0.59 4.51 20.00
C VAL A 143 -0.15 3.23 19.57
N ASP A 144 0.59 2.21 19.12
CA ASP A 144 0.04 0.92 18.66
C ASP A 144 -1.13 1.04 17.66
N CYS A 145 -1.06 2.00 16.73
CA CYS A 145 -2.14 2.27 15.76
C CYS A 145 -2.12 1.34 14.53
N ILE A 146 -1.24 0.33 14.49
CA ILE A 146 -1.09 -0.60 13.37
C ILE A 146 -1.60 -1.98 13.79
N HIS A 147 -2.46 -2.57 12.97
CA HIS A 147 -3.25 -3.75 13.32
C HIS A 147 -3.18 -4.82 12.24
N TYR A 148 -3.07 -6.09 12.65
CA TYR A 148 -3.32 -7.22 11.78
C TYR A 148 -4.82 -7.56 11.76
N ILE A 149 -5.41 -7.58 10.56
CA ILE A 149 -6.83 -7.80 10.35
C ILE A 149 -7.11 -8.80 9.21
N PRO A 150 -8.27 -9.48 9.20
CA PRO A 150 -8.72 -10.28 8.06
C PRO A 150 -9.19 -9.38 6.90
N PHE A 151 -9.20 -9.94 5.68
CA PHE A 151 -9.56 -9.22 4.47
C PHE A 151 -10.96 -8.58 4.50
N ASP A 152 -11.98 -9.30 5.00
CA ASP A 152 -13.35 -8.78 5.10
C ASP A 152 -13.43 -7.50 5.96
N GLU A 153 -12.62 -7.47 7.02
CA GLU A 153 -12.53 -6.31 7.90
C GLU A 153 -11.73 -5.17 7.26
N LEU A 154 -10.65 -5.50 6.54
CA LEU A 154 -9.86 -4.52 5.78
C LEU A 154 -10.76 -3.76 4.80
N LYS A 155 -11.53 -4.49 3.99
CA LYS A 155 -12.48 -3.90 3.04
C LYS A 155 -13.50 -2.98 3.72
N ARG A 156 -14.03 -3.38 4.87
CA ARG A 156 -14.98 -2.55 5.64
C ARG A 156 -14.30 -1.26 6.16
N LEU A 157 -13.12 -1.38 6.74
CA LEU A 157 -12.39 -0.26 7.34
C LEU A 157 -11.92 0.77 6.29
N GLU A 158 -11.50 0.29 5.12
CA GLU A 158 -11.19 1.14 3.95
C GLU A 158 -12.43 1.92 3.46
N VAL A 159 -13.59 1.26 3.38
CA VAL A 159 -14.85 1.93 3.00
C VAL A 159 -15.29 2.96 4.05
N GLU A 160 -15.15 2.65 5.34
CA GLU A 160 -15.44 3.57 6.44
C GLU A 160 -14.48 4.77 6.45
N ARG A 161 -13.21 4.57 6.06
CA ARG A 161 -12.19 5.62 5.97
C ARG A 161 -12.62 6.79 5.08
N ARG A 162 -13.29 6.51 3.96
CA ARG A 162 -13.76 7.54 2.99
C ARG A 162 -14.61 8.66 3.62
N LYS A 163 -15.20 8.41 4.79
CA LYS A 163 -16.08 9.35 5.50
C LYS A 163 -15.48 9.86 6.81
N GLN A 164 -14.20 9.59 7.05
CA GLN A 164 -13.54 10.03 8.27
C GLN A 164 -13.29 11.53 8.23
N ASN A 165 -13.55 12.18 9.36
CA ASN A 165 -13.18 13.56 9.63
C ASN A 165 -12.18 13.55 10.78
N ILE A 166 -10.90 13.73 10.45
CA ILE A 166 -9.79 13.57 11.40
C ILE A 166 -9.46 14.92 12.03
N ASN A 167 -9.31 14.94 13.36
CA ASN A 167 -8.90 16.14 14.07
C ASN A 167 -7.38 16.38 13.92
N PHE A 168 -6.99 17.04 12.82
CA PHE A 168 -5.58 17.37 12.55
C PHE A 168 -4.96 18.33 13.61
N LYS A 169 -5.78 19.17 14.26
CA LYS A 169 -5.33 20.12 15.29
C LYS A 169 -5.02 19.46 16.63
N ALA A 170 -5.63 18.30 16.90
CA ALA A 170 -5.42 17.55 18.14
C ALA A 170 -4.23 16.57 18.07
N ARG A 171 -3.39 16.62 17.03
CA ARG A 171 -2.24 15.70 16.81
C ARG A 171 -1.30 15.55 18.02
N LEU A 172 -1.25 16.53 18.92
CA LEU A 172 -0.37 16.58 20.09
C LEU A 172 -1.10 16.48 21.44
N VAL A 173 -2.43 16.36 21.47
CA VAL A 173 -3.19 16.19 22.73
C VAL A 173 -3.77 14.79 22.78
N ASN A 174 -3.47 14.09 23.88
CA ASN A 174 -3.92 12.75 24.16
C ASN A 174 -5.46 12.71 24.14
N GLN A 175 -6.06 12.17 23.08
CA GLN A 175 -7.51 11.92 23.03
C GLN A 175 -7.93 10.81 24.02
N GLY A 176 -6.97 10.09 24.62
CA GLY A 176 -7.21 8.94 25.49
C GLY A 176 -7.69 9.23 26.91
N GLU A 177 -7.71 10.47 27.39
CA GLU A 177 -8.13 10.78 28.78
C GLU A 177 -9.48 11.50 28.89
N ALA A 178 -10.13 11.82 27.77
CA ALA A 178 -11.49 12.38 27.76
C ALA A 178 -12.53 11.34 27.30
N GLY A 179 -12.61 10.21 28.02
CA GLY A 179 -13.86 9.46 28.18
C GLY A 179 -14.20 8.38 27.15
N SER A 180 -13.53 7.22 27.23
CA SER A 180 -14.07 5.95 26.70
C SER A 180 -15.04 5.26 27.66
N SER A 181 -15.55 5.98 28.65
CA SER A 181 -16.66 5.54 29.50
C SER A 181 -17.70 6.64 29.57
N GLY A 182 -18.81 6.42 28.86
CA GLY A 182 -20.15 6.98 29.09
C GLY A 182 -20.22 8.49 29.27
N TYR A 183 -21.00 9.14 28.40
CA TYR A 183 -21.24 10.59 28.31
C TYR A 183 -20.27 11.34 27.41
N GLN A 184 -20.58 11.28 26.11
CA GLN A 184 -20.24 12.36 25.17
C GLN A 184 -20.54 13.71 25.84
N ALA A 185 -19.52 14.57 25.91
CA ALA A 185 -19.69 15.97 26.27
C ALA A 185 -20.63 16.62 25.25
N LYS A 186 -21.89 16.83 25.65
CA LYS A 186 -22.92 17.55 24.89
C LYS A 186 -22.60 19.03 24.62
N TYR A 187 -21.44 19.53 25.08
CA TYR A 187 -21.03 20.91 24.88
C TYR A 187 -19.53 20.96 24.58
N GLY A 188 -19.19 21.12 23.29
CA GLY A 188 -17.84 21.45 22.85
C GLY A 188 -17.24 20.47 21.83
N GLY A 189 -17.50 20.70 20.55
CA GLY A 189 -16.65 20.33 19.41
C GLY A 189 -16.42 18.85 19.08
N GLY A 190 -16.63 17.91 20.01
CA GLY A 190 -16.32 16.48 19.82
C GLY A 190 -17.23 15.75 18.84
N ALA A 191 -18.43 16.27 18.57
CA ALA A 191 -19.40 15.67 17.65
C ALA A 191 -19.07 15.86 16.15
N VAL A 192 -17.98 16.56 15.82
CA VAL A 192 -17.62 16.88 14.43
C VAL A 192 -16.62 15.86 13.85
N PHE A 193 -15.85 15.19 14.70
CA PHE A 193 -14.79 14.28 14.29
C PHE A 193 -15.24 12.82 14.38
N THR A 194 -14.65 11.98 13.54
CA THR A 194 -15.01 10.56 13.51
C THR A 194 -14.47 9.85 14.75
N ASP A 195 -15.35 9.10 15.42
CA ASP A 195 -14.97 8.22 16.52
C ASP A 195 -13.99 7.15 16.04
N GLN A 196 -13.24 6.57 16.98
CA GLN A 196 -12.31 5.50 16.68
C GLN A 196 -13.03 4.30 16.04
N GLN A 197 -12.48 3.78 14.95
CA GLN A 197 -13.08 2.65 14.27
C GLN A 197 -13.11 1.40 15.15
N ILE A 198 -14.19 0.64 15.00
CA ILE A 198 -14.33 -0.65 15.66
C ILE A 198 -13.42 -1.63 14.90
N ILE A 199 -12.21 -1.85 15.40
CA ILE A 199 -11.25 -2.81 14.86
C ILE A 199 -11.22 -4.04 15.76
N SER A 200 -11.20 -5.24 15.18
CA SER A 200 -11.24 -6.50 15.91
C SER A 200 -10.02 -6.65 16.82
N GLY A 201 -10.19 -6.38 18.11
CA GLY A 201 -9.10 -6.41 19.11
C GLY A 201 -8.76 -5.07 19.75
N ASN A 202 -9.42 -3.98 19.37
CA ASN A 202 -9.24 -2.64 19.96
C ASN A 202 -9.96 -2.46 21.33
N MET A 203 -10.98 -3.27 21.62
CA MET A 203 -11.91 -3.09 22.76
C MET A 203 -11.68 -4.04 23.96
N GLY A 204 -10.48 -4.64 24.11
CA GLY A 204 -10.17 -5.57 25.22
C GLY A 204 -8.90 -5.18 25.98
N SER A 205 -8.68 -5.78 27.16
CA SER A 205 -7.43 -5.67 27.91
C SER A 205 -6.26 -6.11 27.03
N ARG A 206 -5.51 -5.16 26.50
CA ARG A 206 -4.35 -5.41 25.64
C ARG A 206 -3.19 -5.90 26.50
N CYS A 207 -2.48 -6.92 26.04
CA CYS A 207 -1.05 -7.01 26.37
C CYS A 207 -0.39 -5.84 25.63
N ASN A 208 0.60 -5.16 26.22
CA ASN A 208 1.27 -3.96 25.64
C ASN A 208 1.98 -4.19 24.27
N ASN A 209 1.78 -5.34 23.62
CA ASN A 209 2.32 -5.67 22.30
C ASN A 209 1.36 -6.62 21.53
N CYS A 210 0.05 -6.35 21.56
CA CYS A 210 -0.96 -7.21 20.95
C CYS A 210 -1.60 -6.52 19.73
N PRO A 211 -1.06 -6.72 18.51
CA PRO A 211 -1.59 -6.16 17.27
C PRO A 211 -2.84 -6.92 16.77
N SER A 212 -3.82 -7.10 17.67
CA SER A 212 -5.13 -7.73 17.48
C SER A 212 -5.17 -9.27 17.40
N ARG A 213 -6.32 -9.83 17.83
CA ARG A 213 -6.48 -11.17 18.43
C ARG A 213 -6.02 -12.35 17.57
N GLY A 214 -5.14 -13.17 18.16
CA GLY A 214 -4.63 -14.40 17.54
C GLY A 214 -3.30 -14.20 16.82
N CYS A 215 -2.46 -13.25 17.26
CA CYS A 215 -1.16 -13.03 16.64
C CYS A 215 -0.29 -14.29 16.69
N LYS A 216 0.44 -14.53 15.58
CA LYS A 216 1.40 -15.63 15.45
C LYS A 216 2.42 -15.56 16.60
N ASN A 217 2.91 -14.38 16.95
CA ASN A 217 3.91 -14.21 18.02
C ASN A 217 3.26 -13.77 19.34
N CYS A 218 2.32 -14.56 19.86
CA CYS A 218 1.70 -14.21 21.13
C CYS A 218 2.69 -14.40 22.29
N PRO A 219 3.11 -13.33 23.01
CA PRO A 219 4.08 -13.46 24.10
C PRO A 219 3.54 -14.26 25.29
N MET A 220 2.21 -14.41 25.39
CA MET A 220 1.55 -15.20 26.44
C MET A 220 1.57 -16.71 26.18
N PHE A 221 1.55 -17.15 24.92
CA PHE A 221 1.47 -18.57 24.56
C PHE A 221 2.72 -19.08 23.82
N GLY A 222 3.56 -18.18 23.31
CA GLY A 222 4.66 -18.45 22.39
C GLY A 222 4.26 -18.38 20.92
N VAL A 223 5.25 -18.40 20.02
CA VAL A 223 5.05 -18.33 18.57
C VAL A 223 4.21 -19.52 18.06
N GLY A 224 3.09 -19.23 17.39
CA GLY A 224 2.15 -20.18 16.80
C GLY A 224 1.22 -20.89 17.79
N LYS A 225 1.32 -20.59 19.08
CA LYS A 225 0.64 -21.35 20.15
C LYS A 225 -0.62 -20.70 20.69
N ASN A 226 -1.02 -19.55 20.14
CA ASN A 226 -2.24 -18.86 20.57
C ASN A 226 -3.47 -19.72 20.21
N PRO A 227 -4.34 -20.08 21.18
CA PRO A 227 -5.54 -20.88 20.91
C PRO A 227 -6.46 -20.30 19.83
N ASP A 228 -6.60 -18.97 19.78
CA ASP A 228 -7.42 -18.30 18.77
C ASP A 228 -6.79 -18.35 17.38
N PHE A 229 -5.46 -18.30 17.29
CA PHE A 229 -4.71 -18.44 16.03
C PHE A 229 -4.88 -19.86 15.47
N ILE A 230 -4.65 -20.87 16.30
CA ILE A 230 -4.77 -22.29 15.92
C ILE A 230 -6.18 -22.57 15.39
N LYS A 231 -7.21 -22.13 16.12
CA LYS A 231 -8.61 -22.33 15.71
C LYS A 231 -8.95 -21.64 14.38
N LYS A 232 -8.39 -20.46 14.10
CA LYS A 232 -8.56 -19.76 12.81
C LYS A 232 -7.84 -20.52 11.69
N GLU A 233 -6.62 -20.99 11.93
CA GLU A 233 -5.82 -21.73 10.95
C GLU A 233 -6.44 -23.08 10.60
N GLU A 234 -6.95 -23.81 11.59
CA GLU A 234 -7.69 -25.07 11.41
C GLU A 234 -8.94 -24.86 10.54
N LYS A 235 -9.75 -23.84 10.84
CA LYS A 235 -10.93 -23.51 10.03
C LYS A 235 -10.57 -23.17 8.58
N ARG A 236 -9.46 -22.46 8.35
CA ARG A 236 -8.97 -22.17 6.98
C ARG A 236 -8.57 -23.47 6.27
N LYS A 237 -7.81 -24.35 6.93
CA LYS A 237 -7.42 -25.66 6.38
C LYS A 237 -8.64 -26.53 6.05
N GLU A 238 -9.64 -26.56 6.93
CA GLU A 238 -10.90 -27.28 6.68
C GLU A 238 -11.66 -26.73 5.47
N ARG A 239 -11.73 -25.40 5.31
CA ARG A 239 -12.40 -24.76 4.17
C ARG A 239 -11.69 -25.07 2.85
N LEU A 240 -10.36 -24.95 2.83
CA LEU A 240 -9.54 -25.31 1.67
C LEU A 240 -9.68 -26.80 1.32
N ALA A 241 -9.65 -27.69 2.32
CA ALA A 241 -9.85 -29.12 2.10
C ALA A 241 -11.24 -29.44 1.53
N LYS A 242 -12.30 -28.78 2.03
CA LYS A 242 -13.65 -28.91 1.49
C LYS A 242 -13.75 -28.41 0.05
N ALA A 243 -13.13 -27.27 -0.26
CA ALA A 243 -13.09 -26.71 -1.61
C ALA A 243 -12.35 -27.65 -2.57
N ALA A 244 -11.19 -28.18 -2.17
CA ALA A 244 -10.43 -29.14 -2.95
C ALA A 244 -11.20 -30.45 -3.19
N MET A 245 -11.87 -30.99 -2.16
CA MET A 245 -12.68 -32.20 -2.27
C MET A 245 -13.88 -31.98 -3.22
N LYS A 246 -14.54 -30.82 -3.14
CA LYS A 246 -15.63 -30.44 -4.04
C LYS A 246 -15.15 -30.40 -5.50
N ARG A 247 -13.98 -29.81 -5.77
CA ARG A 247 -13.37 -29.79 -7.11
C ARG A 247 -13.05 -31.17 -7.64
N GLN A 248 -12.48 -32.05 -6.80
CA GLN A 248 -12.21 -33.43 -7.20
C GLN A 248 -13.50 -34.15 -7.59
N MET A 249 -14.56 -34.00 -6.80
CA MET A 249 -15.87 -34.59 -7.10
C MET A 249 -16.47 -34.05 -8.41
N GLU A 250 -16.43 -32.73 -8.64
CA GLU A 250 -16.88 -32.11 -9.89
C GLU A 250 -16.07 -32.58 -11.11
N SER A 251 -14.76 -32.77 -10.97
CA SER A 251 -13.90 -33.28 -12.05
C SER A 251 -14.18 -34.75 -12.39
N GLN A 252 -14.47 -35.58 -11.39
CA GLN A 252 -14.83 -36.99 -11.58
C GLN A 252 -16.19 -37.11 -12.25
N ASN A 253 -17.18 -36.30 -11.84
CA ASN A 253 -18.49 -36.29 -12.47
C ASN A 253 -18.41 -35.87 -13.95
N LYS A 254 -17.67 -34.79 -14.28
CA LYS A 254 -17.45 -34.37 -15.67
C LYS A 254 -16.75 -35.43 -16.53
N ARG A 255 -15.84 -36.22 -15.94
CA ARG A 255 -15.18 -37.34 -16.62
C ARG A 255 -16.09 -38.55 -16.82
N ALA A 256 -17.11 -38.73 -15.97
CA ALA A 256 -18.07 -39.82 -16.08
C ALA A 256 -19.20 -39.53 -17.09
N GLU A 257 -19.42 -38.26 -17.44
CA GLU A 257 -20.44 -37.82 -18.41
C GLU A 257 -19.92 -37.74 -19.87
N LEU A 258 -18.60 -37.91 -20.09
CA LEU A 258 -17.94 -38.00 -21.42
C LEU A 258 -17.78 -39.46 -21.85
#